data_AF-A0A2N2EFU9-F1
#
_entry.id   AF-A0A2N2EFU9-F1
#
_cell.length_a   1.000
_cell.length_b   1.000
_cell.length_c   1.000
_cell.angle_alpha   90.00
_cell.angle_beta   90.00
_cell.angle_gamma   90.00
#
_symmetry.space_group_name_H-M   'P 1'
#
loop_
_entity.id
_entity.type
_entity.pdbx_description
1 polymer ?
#
loop_
_entity_poly.entity_id
_entity_poly.type
_entity_poly.pdbx_seq_one_letter_code
_entity_poly.pdbx_strand_id
1 'polypeptide(L)'
;MKRVCFALMLLVTLVMTFVACSGNTAGDKTAATNGEVTGMVFFDENDNGELDSGENGLANVKVIIDTISALTDASGKYAITVSEDELELLVDESTIGAEYTLSTNNSTQTIQLIENKGTADPIGYALKPAESDITIGEILTDTKRYDNYYFELIITDTANSDFSMKLWFMNGSYKSDSLGITTFVNQSKGIMGVYTQANNQVVITPILEYEELVTPFTYMNELDRETFDKVYYKGKEDLDGKSVLVFENTTPTQEMKIYIWEDTGIIIKLDINSGPQKRIVYFKDLTLGNVIEADITYPAGSIVMDLSSVSQ
;
A
#
# COMPACT_ATOMS: atom_id res chain seq x y z
N MET A 1 -55.54 -14.50 19.94
CA MET A 1 -54.66 -15.14 18.92
C MET A 1 -53.95 -13.97 18.24
N LYS A 2 -52.75 -13.48 18.61
CA LYS A 2 -51.37 -14.01 18.61
C LYS A 2 -50.90 -14.67 17.30
N ARG A 3 -49.88 -14.00 16.72
CA ARG A 3 -48.80 -14.40 15.76
C ARG A 3 -49.17 -14.32 14.27
N VAL A 4 -48.33 -13.77 13.38
CA VAL A 4 -46.90 -14.06 13.06
C VAL A 4 -46.25 -12.78 12.44
N CYS A 5 -45.17 -12.17 12.97
CA CYS A 5 -43.71 -12.45 12.88
C CYS A 5 -43.10 -12.47 11.45
N PHE A 6 -42.05 -11.67 11.18
CA PHE A 6 -40.73 -12.14 10.69
C PHE A 6 -39.74 -10.98 10.52
N ALA A 7 -38.73 -10.91 11.39
CA ALA A 7 -37.41 -10.37 11.07
C ALA A 7 -36.41 -11.28 11.80
N LEU A 8 -35.63 -11.99 11.00
CA LEU A 8 -34.63 -12.98 11.38
C LEU A 8 -33.27 -12.27 11.31
N MET A 9 -32.55 -12.15 12.44
CA MET A 9 -31.13 -11.83 12.43
C MET A 9 -30.41 -12.79 13.39
N LEU A 10 -29.30 -13.29 12.89
CA LEU A 10 -28.64 -14.55 13.22
C LEU A 10 -27.91 -14.51 14.57
N LEU A 11 -28.00 -15.61 15.34
CA LEU A 11 -27.26 -15.89 16.58
C LEU A 11 -25.75 -16.09 16.32
N VAL A 12 -24.91 -15.57 17.21
CA VAL A 12 -23.60 -16.16 17.54
C VAL A 12 -23.62 -16.49 19.04
N THR A 13 -23.44 -17.76 19.38
CA THR A 13 -23.54 -18.30 20.74
C THR A 13 -22.14 -18.43 21.34
N LEU A 14 -21.82 -17.69 22.39
CA LEU A 14 -20.61 -17.93 23.20
C LEU A 14 -20.99 -18.73 24.46
N VAL A 15 -20.33 -19.86 24.68
CA VAL A 15 -20.53 -20.74 25.84
C VAL A 15 -19.66 -20.25 26.99
N MET A 16 -20.27 -19.83 28.10
CA MET A 16 -19.57 -19.44 29.33
C MET A 16 -19.83 -20.48 30.42
N THR A 17 -18.78 -21.16 30.87
CA THR A 17 -18.82 -22.12 31.99
C THR A 17 -18.91 -21.38 33.32
N PHE A 18 -20.03 -21.56 34.04
CA PHE A 18 -20.20 -21.12 35.42
C PHE A 18 -19.48 -22.08 36.39
N VAL A 19 -18.59 -21.55 37.23
CA VAL A 19 -18.21 -22.19 38.50
C VAL A 19 -18.95 -21.44 39.61
N ALA A 20 -19.95 -22.08 40.21
CA ALA A 20 -20.60 -21.59 41.42
C ALA A 20 -19.96 -22.28 42.63
N CYS A 21 -19.40 -21.49 43.56
CA CYS A 21 -19.17 -21.93 44.93
C CYS A 21 -19.86 -20.95 45.88
N SER A 22 -20.69 -21.49 46.76
CA SER A 22 -21.61 -20.79 47.65
C SER A 22 -20.92 -20.23 48.90
N GLY A 23 -21.25 -18.98 49.23
CA GLY A 23 -20.99 -18.38 50.54
C GLY A 23 -21.82 -17.11 50.70
N ASN A 24 -23.00 -17.23 51.31
CA ASN A 24 -23.90 -16.11 51.57
C ASN A 24 -23.40 -15.35 52.82
N THR A 25 -23.05 -14.08 52.68
CA THR A 25 -23.19 -13.11 53.76
C THR A 25 -23.75 -11.84 53.15
N ALA A 26 -24.99 -11.51 53.53
CA ALA A 26 -25.57 -10.20 53.27
C ALA A 26 -24.77 -9.17 54.09
N GLY A 27 -23.68 -8.69 53.52
CA GLY A 27 -22.92 -7.53 53.95
C GLY A 27 -23.29 -6.36 53.06
N ASP A 28 -24.22 -5.54 53.56
CA ASP A 28 -24.29 -4.10 53.33
C ASP A 28 -23.88 -3.55 51.93
N LYS A 29 -24.83 -3.50 50.98
CA LYS A 29 -24.71 -2.66 49.77
C LYS A 29 -24.97 -1.18 50.10
N THR A 30 -24.21 -0.56 51.02
CA THR A 30 -24.38 0.88 51.33
C THR A 30 -23.09 1.72 51.37
N ALA A 31 -21.99 1.25 50.76
CA ALA A 31 -20.97 2.16 50.25
C ALA A 31 -20.94 2.02 48.73
N ALA A 32 -21.25 3.10 48.00
CA ALA A 32 -20.85 3.20 46.60
C ALA A 32 -19.31 3.17 46.60
N THR A 33 -18.72 2.01 46.38
CA THR A 33 -17.29 1.90 46.16
C THR A 33 -17.03 2.41 44.76
N ASN A 34 -16.54 3.64 44.68
CA ASN A 34 -16.13 4.21 43.41
C ASN A 34 -15.03 3.33 42.79
N GLY A 35 -15.21 2.96 41.53
CA GLY A 35 -14.20 2.35 40.69
C GLY A 35 -13.39 3.40 39.93
N GLU A 36 -12.19 3.02 39.50
CA GLU A 36 -11.35 3.82 38.61
C GLU A 36 -11.12 3.05 37.29
N VAL A 37 -11.49 3.67 36.17
CA VAL A 37 -11.18 3.17 34.83
C VAL A 37 -10.03 3.99 34.26
N THR A 38 -8.98 3.31 33.80
CA THR A 38 -7.81 3.95 33.18
C THR A 38 -7.61 3.46 31.74
N GLY A 39 -7.00 4.29 30.90
CA GLY A 39 -6.68 3.92 29.52
C GLY A 39 -5.80 4.97 28.85
N MET A 40 -5.59 4.78 27.54
CA MET A 40 -4.76 5.66 26.71
C MET A 40 -5.37 5.84 25.32
N VAL A 41 -5.32 7.07 24.83
CA VAL A 41 -5.53 7.40 23.41
C VAL A 41 -4.18 7.79 22.81
N PHE A 42 -3.82 7.20 21.68
CA PHE A 42 -2.50 7.40 21.07
C PHE A 42 -2.59 7.77 19.58
N PHE A 43 -1.53 8.42 19.11
CA PHE A 43 -1.33 8.70 17.71
C PHE A 43 -0.65 7.49 17.09
N ASP A 44 -1.42 6.76 16.31
CA ASP A 44 -0.97 5.61 15.53
C ASP A 44 -0.29 6.16 14.26
N GLU A 45 1.04 6.30 14.32
CA GLU A 45 1.79 6.99 13.27
C GLU A 45 1.91 6.12 12.02
N ASN A 46 1.76 4.81 12.16
CA ASN A 46 1.94 3.84 11.08
C ASN A 46 0.64 3.20 10.59
N ASP A 47 -0.50 3.54 11.20
CA ASP A 47 -1.85 3.08 10.87
C ASP A 47 -1.99 1.55 10.94
N ASN A 48 -1.33 0.91 11.93
CA ASN A 48 -1.37 -0.55 12.11
C ASN A 48 -2.41 -1.02 13.14
N GLY A 49 -3.02 -0.10 13.89
CA GLY A 49 -4.01 -0.40 14.93
C GLY A 49 -3.43 -1.02 16.20
N GLU A 50 -2.12 -0.92 16.42
CA GLU A 50 -1.42 -1.39 17.63
C GLU A 50 -0.63 -0.24 18.26
N LEU A 51 -0.53 -0.21 19.59
CA LEU A 51 0.30 0.78 20.26
C LEU A 51 1.78 0.35 20.18
N ASP A 52 2.55 1.03 19.35
CA ASP A 52 3.97 0.74 19.12
C ASP A 52 4.93 1.54 20.01
N SER A 53 6.16 1.03 20.11
CA SER A 53 7.23 1.72 20.84
C SER A 53 7.63 3.02 20.14
N GLY A 54 7.31 4.15 20.76
CA GLY A 54 7.66 5.49 20.29
C GLY A 54 6.46 6.33 19.87
N GLU A 55 5.28 5.72 19.80
CA GLU A 55 4.03 6.42 19.51
C GLU A 55 3.61 7.31 20.67
N ASN A 56 3.21 8.53 20.32
CA ASN A 56 2.84 9.55 21.29
C ASN A 56 1.38 9.43 21.69
N GLY A 57 1.05 9.83 22.92
CA GLY A 57 -0.33 9.99 23.33
C GLY A 57 -1.01 11.20 22.70
N LEU A 58 -2.32 11.11 22.45
CA LEU A 58 -3.14 12.23 21.99
C LEU A 58 -3.75 12.95 23.20
N ALA A 59 -3.37 14.22 23.38
CA ALA A 59 -3.83 15.04 24.50
C ALA A 59 -5.19 15.71 24.24
N ASN A 60 -5.93 16.00 25.30
CA ASN A 60 -7.24 16.68 25.28
C ASN A 60 -8.35 15.94 24.50
N VAL A 61 -8.22 14.64 24.31
CA VAL A 61 -9.26 13.78 23.77
C VAL A 61 -10.26 13.48 24.89
N LYS A 62 -11.56 13.69 24.63
CA LYS A 62 -12.61 13.40 25.61
C LYS A 62 -13.03 11.94 25.52
N VAL A 63 -12.93 11.27 26.66
CA VAL A 63 -13.42 9.91 26.89
C VAL A 63 -14.65 9.99 27.79
N ILE A 64 -15.69 9.24 27.45
CA ILE A 64 -16.99 9.26 28.11
C ILE A 64 -17.30 7.84 28.60
N ILE A 65 -17.76 7.73 29.85
CA ILE A 65 -18.38 6.54 30.42
C ILE A 65 -19.71 6.98 30.99
N ASP A 66 -20.81 6.51 30.40
CA ASP A 66 -22.19 6.94 30.70
C ASP A 66 -22.37 8.46 30.67
N THR A 67 -22.44 9.10 31.85
CA THR A 67 -22.63 10.55 32.02
C THR A 67 -21.38 11.28 32.51
N ILE A 68 -20.28 10.55 32.71
CA ILE A 68 -19.01 11.07 33.24
C ILE A 68 -18.01 11.11 32.09
N SER A 69 -17.17 12.15 32.07
CA SER A 69 -16.12 12.27 31.07
C SER A 69 -14.80 12.74 31.67
N ALA A 70 -13.69 12.34 31.06
CA ALA A 70 -12.37 12.90 31.31
C ALA A 70 -11.69 13.31 29.99
N LEU A 71 -10.71 14.20 30.10
CA LEU A 71 -9.80 14.52 29.01
C LEU A 71 -8.51 13.73 29.20
N THR A 72 -7.92 13.27 28.10
CA THR A 72 -6.57 12.72 28.11
C THR A 72 -5.53 13.79 28.46
N ASP A 73 -4.50 13.38 29.20
CA ASP A 73 -3.35 14.22 29.53
C ASP A 73 -2.36 14.36 28.37
N ALA A 74 -1.24 15.06 28.59
CA ALA A 74 -0.20 15.27 27.59
C ALA A 74 0.47 13.97 27.08
N SER A 75 0.31 12.86 27.81
CA SER A 75 0.76 11.53 27.42
C SER A 75 -0.36 10.63 26.89
N GLY A 76 -1.53 11.20 26.60
CA GLY A 76 -2.69 10.48 26.09
C GLY A 76 -3.45 9.66 27.12
N LYS A 77 -3.10 9.75 28.40
CA LYS A 77 -3.68 8.90 29.46
C LYS A 77 -4.88 9.57 30.10
N TYR A 78 -5.84 8.75 30.53
CA TYR A 78 -7.01 9.22 31.28
C TYR A 78 -7.31 8.30 32.47
N ALA A 79 -8.01 8.86 33.46
CA ALA A 79 -8.60 8.14 34.57
C ALA A 79 -10.01 8.69 34.84
N ILE A 80 -11.02 7.82 34.95
CA ILE A 80 -12.40 8.19 35.22
C ILE A 80 -12.88 7.42 36.44
N THR A 81 -13.43 8.15 37.41
CA THR A 81 -14.09 7.56 38.58
C THR A 81 -15.55 7.25 38.25
N VAL A 82 -15.98 6.02 38.52
CA VAL A 82 -17.32 5.49 38.19
C VAL A 82 -17.93 4.78 39.39
N SER A 83 -19.24 4.54 39.37
CA SER A 83 -19.96 3.89 40.48
C SER A 83 -20.66 2.59 40.09
N GLU A 84 -20.49 2.15 38.84
CA GLU A 84 -21.10 0.94 38.28
C GLU A 84 -20.02 -0.08 37.88
N ASP A 85 -20.36 -1.36 37.91
CA ASP A 85 -19.42 -2.46 37.68
C ASP A 85 -19.25 -2.81 36.20
N GLU A 86 -20.29 -2.58 35.38
CA GLU A 86 -20.32 -2.81 33.93
C GLU A 86 -20.55 -1.48 33.23
N LEU A 87 -19.63 -1.11 32.34
CA LEU A 87 -19.51 0.24 31.81
C LEU A 87 -19.32 0.19 30.30
N GLU A 88 -19.93 1.12 29.59
CA GLU A 88 -19.66 1.37 28.17
C GLU A 88 -18.79 2.62 28.04
N LEU A 89 -17.56 2.42 27.59
CA LEU A 89 -16.61 3.48 27.31
C LEU A 89 -16.69 3.86 25.84
N LEU A 90 -16.72 5.17 25.56
CA LEU A 90 -16.67 5.72 24.22
C LEU A 90 -15.74 6.93 24.15
N VAL A 91 -15.14 7.15 22.98
CA VAL A 91 -14.36 8.36 22.71
C VAL A 91 -15.21 9.35 21.92
N ASP A 92 -15.20 10.62 22.34
CA ASP A 92 -15.84 11.71 21.60
C ASP A 92 -14.94 12.15 20.44
N GLU A 93 -15.13 11.54 19.27
CA GLU A 93 -14.31 11.78 18.07
C GLU A 93 -14.28 13.25 17.64
N SER A 94 -15.27 14.07 18.03
CA SER A 94 -15.25 15.51 17.75
C SER A 94 -14.11 16.27 18.45
N THR A 95 -13.45 15.64 19.42
CA THR A 95 -12.34 16.22 20.19
C THR A 95 -10.95 15.82 19.69
N ILE A 96 -10.85 14.97 18.68
CA ILE A 96 -9.58 14.39 18.20
C ILE A 96 -8.96 15.23 17.09
N GLY A 97 -9.79 15.98 16.34
CA GLY A 97 -9.38 16.70 15.14
C GLY A 97 -9.90 16.00 13.89
N ALA A 98 -10.33 16.79 12.89
CA ALA A 98 -10.93 16.26 11.66
C ALA A 98 -9.89 15.60 10.73
N GLU A 99 -8.61 15.81 11.03
CA GLU A 99 -7.44 15.25 10.36
C GLU A 99 -7.06 13.86 10.86
N TYR A 100 -7.83 13.26 11.78
CA TYR A 100 -7.57 11.93 12.31
C TYR A 100 -8.69 10.95 11.95
N THR A 101 -8.35 9.68 11.83
CA THR A 101 -9.29 8.55 11.69
C THR A 101 -8.94 7.48 12.71
N LEU A 102 -9.96 6.79 13.23
CA LEU A 102 -9.78 5.68 14.15
C LEU A 102 -9.01 4.55 13.44
N SER A 103 -7.88 4.13 13.99
CA SER A 103 -7.08 3.02 13.47
C SER A 103 -7.31 1.72 14.26
N THR A 104 -7.69 1.83 15.53
CA THR A 104 -8.07 0.68 16.37
C THR A 104 -9.57 0.38 16.26
N ASN A 105 -9.98 -0.86 16.00
CA ASN A 105 -11.40 -1.24 15.93
C ASN A 105 -12.09 -1.34 17.31
N ASN A 106 -11.86 -0.37 18.21
CA ASN A 106 -12.26 -0.41 19.63
C ASN A 106 -12.62 0.97 20.23
N SER A 107 -13.12 1.92 19.44
CA SER A 107 -13.55 3.24 19.96
C SER A 107 -14.68 3.15 20.99
N THR A 108 -15.40 2.03 21.00
CA THR A 108 -16.34 1.63 22.05
C THR A 108 -15.86 0.36 22.74
N GLN A 109 -15.85 0.33 24.08
CA GLN A 109 -15.40 -0.82 24.86
C GLN A 109 -16.35 -1.11 26.03
N THR A 110 -16.62 -2.39 26.30
CA THR A 110 -17.27 -2.82 27.53
C THR A 110 -16.20 -3.07 28.60
N ILE A 111 -16.24 -2.31 29.69
CA ILE A 111 -15.30 -2.42 30.80
C ILE A 111 -16.00 -3.06 31.99
N GLN A 112 -15.30 -4.01 32.63
CA GLN A 112 -15.73 -4.64 33.87
C GLN A 112 -14.78 -4.21 34.99
N LEU A 113 -15.33 -3.78 36.12
CA LEU A 113 -14.52 -3.50 37.30
C LEU A 113 -14.17 -4.77 38.05
N ILE A 114 -12.88 -4.97 38.32
CA ILE A 114 -12.36 -6.01 39.22
C ILE A 114 -11.67 -5.29 40.37
N GLU A 115 -12.15 -5.51 41.60
CA GLU A 115 -11.64 -4.84 42.80
C GLU A 115 -11.60 -3.30 42.67
N ASN A 116 -12.67 -2.72 42.10
CA ASN A 116 -12.81 -1.28 41.84
C ASN A 116 -11.82 -0.71 40.80
N LYS A 117 -11.26 -1.55 39.92
CA LYS A 117 -10.38 -1.11 38.83
C LYS A 117 -10.84 -1.67 37.49
N GLY A 118 -10.80 -0.82 36.46
CA GLY A 118 -11.00 -1.19 35.07
C GLY A 118 -9.84 -0.64 34.21
N THR A 119 -9.48 -1.38 33.18
CA THR A 119 -8.48 -0.95 32.20
C THR A 119 -9.10 -1.07 30.82
N ALA A 120 -9.10 0.01 30.07
CA ALA A 120 -9.45 0.01 28.66
C ALA A 120 -8.23 -0.35 27.81
N ASP A 121 -8.46 -1.05 26.71
CA ASP A 121 -7.45 -1.26 25.69
C ASP A 121 -7.08 0.09 25.05
N PRO A 122 -5.82 0.30 24.63
CA PRO A 122 -5.42 1.53 23.94
C PRO A 122 -6.27 1.78 22.70
N ILE A 123 -6.63 3.05 22.48
CA ILE A 123 -7.41 3.49 21.30
C ILE A 123 -6.51 4.37 20.44
N GLY A 124 -6.26 3.94 19.21
CA GLY A 124 -5.34 4.57 18.27
C GLY A 124 -6.07 5.35 17.20
N TYR A 125 -5.51 6.50 16.83
CA TYR A 125 -5.95 7.29 15.70
C TYR A 125 -4.78 7.62 14.81
N ALA A 126 -4.93 7.35 13.51
CA ALA A 126 -3.97 7.72 12.49
C ALA A 126 -4.37 9.04 11.81
N LEU A 127 -3.42 9.71 11.15
CA LEU A 127 -3.76 10.86 10.33
C LEU A 127 -4.67 10.41 9.19
N LYS A 128 -5.84 11.03 9.08
CA LYS A 128 -6.71 10.93 7.91
C LYS A 128 -5.86 11.28 6.69
N PRO A 129 -5.77 10.37 5.72
CA PRO A 129 -5.14 10.70 4.46
C PRO A 129 -5.84 11.92 3.86
N ALA A 130 -5.08 12.85 3.28
CA ALA A 130 -5.68 14.00 2.61
C ALA A 130 -6.77 13.50 1.67
N GLU A 131 -8.02 13.95 1.86
CA GLU A 131 -9.10 13.63 0.91
C GLU A 131 -8.71 14.24 -0.43
N SER A 132 -8.25 13.39 -1.32
CA SER A 132 -8.16 13.69 -2.73
C SER A 132 -9.22 12.85 -3.43
N ASP A 133 -10.07 13.50 -4.23
CA ASP A 133 -10.96 12.82 -5.20
C ASP A 133 -10.19 12.03 -6.27
N ILE A 134 -8.86 11.95 -6.16
CA ILE A 134 -7.98 11.28 -7.11
C ILE A 134 -7.43 10.03 -6.42
N THR A 135 -7.97 8.88 -6.79
CA THR A 135 -7.42 7.57 -6.38
C THR A 135 -6.60 6.96 -7.51
N ILE A 136 -5.61 6.13 -7.16
CA ILE A 136 -4.88 5.33 -8.17
C ILE A 136 -5.86 4.42 -8.92
N GLY A 137 -6.83 3.83 -8.22
CA GLY A 137 -7.84 2.96 -8.82
C GLY A 137 -8.57 3.60 -9.99
N GLU A 138 -9.00 4.86 -9.85
CA GLU A 138 -9.66 5.60 -10.93
C GLU A 138 -8.69 5.87 -12.10
N ILE A 139 -7.45 6.27 -11.81
CA ILE A 139 -6.45 6.58 -12.85
C ILE A 139 -6.11 5.35 -13.70
N LEU A 140 -5.91 4.19 -13.05
CA LEU A 140 -5.47 2.98 -13.74
C LEU A 140 -6.54 2.36 -14.64
N THR A 141 -7.82 2.70 -14.45
CA THR A 141 -8.93 2.14 -15.25
C THR A 141 -8.95 2.61 -16.71
N ASP A 142 -8.25 3.70 -17.06
CA ASP A 142 -8.13 4.22 -18.42
C ASP A 142 -6.71 4.04 -19.02
N THR A 143 -5.93 3.09 -18.47
CA THR A 143 -4.57 2.86 -18.98
C THR A 143 -4.63 2.30 -20.40
N LYS A 144 -4.41 3.17 -21.38
CA LYS A 144 -4.37 2.80 -22.80
C LYS A 144 -3.20 1.86 -23.03
N ARG A 145 -3.46 0.78 -23.79
CA ARG A 145 -2.39 -0.06 -24.32
C ARG A 145 -1.75 0.66 -25.50
N TYR A 146 -0.42 0.64 -25.54
CA TYR A 146 0.36 1.18 -26.63
C TYR A 146 1.16 0.04 -27.23
N ASP A 147 1.06 -0.16 -28.54
CA ASP A 147 1.81 -1.21 -29.23
C ASP A 147 3.13 -0.67 -29.83
N ASN A 148 3.50 0.57 -29.51
CA ASN A 148 4.66 1.26 -30.05
C ASN A 148 5.19 2.29 -29.05
N TYR A 149 6.40 2.08 -28.52
CA TYR A 149 6.98 2.96 -27.51
C TYR A 149 8.48 2.71 -27.29
N TYR A 150 9.18 3.72 -26.77
CA TYR A 150 10.57 3.63 -26.34
C TYR A 150 10.71 4.07 -24.89
N PHE A 151 11.63 3.47 -24.13
CA PHE A 151 12.02 3.93 -22.79
C PHE A 151 13.43 3.46 -22.40
N GLU A 152 13.98 4.10 -21.37
CA GLU A 152 15.14 3.64 -20.60
C GLU A 152 14.64 3.09 -19.25
N LEU A 153 14.78 1.78 -19.04
CA LEU A 153 14.55 1.15 -17.74
C LEU A 153 15.74 1.40 -16.85
N ILE A 154 15.49 1.92 -15.65
CA ILE A 154 16.46 2.03 -14.57
C ILE A 154 15.86 1.33 -13.35
N ILE A 155 16.54 0.30 -12.87
CA ILE A 155 16.25 -0.35 -11.61
C ILE A 155 17.45 -0.11 -10.68
N THR A 156 17.23 0.61 -9.60
CA THR A 156 18.18 0.73 -8.50
C THR A 156 17.70 -0.18 -7.38
N ASP A 157 18.55 -1.06 -6.89
CA ASP A 157 18.17 -1.99 -5.83
C ASP A 157 19.37 -2.22 -4.90
N THR A 158 19.25 -1.84 -3.64
CA THR A 158 20.32 -2.04 -2.65
C THR A 158 20.58 -3.50 -2.28
N ALA A 159 19.60 -4.38 -2.46
CA ALA A 159 19.72 -5.80 -2.17
C ALA A 159 20.31 -6.57 -3.36
N ASN A 160 20.15 -6.03 -4.57
CA ASN A 160 20.60 -6.63 -5.82
C ASN A 160 21.62 -5.73 -6.53
N SER A 161 21.98 -6.07 -7.76
CA SER A 161 22.75 -5.14 -8.61
C SER A 161 21.81 -4.22 -9.35
N ASP A 162 22.20 -2.96 -9.47
CA ASP A 162 21.51 -2.01 -10.34
C ASP A 162 21.45 -2.54 -11.76
N PHE A 163 20.33 -2.28 -12.43
CA PHE A 163 20.06 -2.72 -13.79
C PHE A 163 19.61 -1.53 -14.64
N SER A 164 20.09 -1.49 -15.89
CA SER A 164 19.57 -0.55 -16.88
C SER A 164 19.48 -1.16 -18.27
N MET A 165 18.50 -0.71 -19.03
CA MET A 165 18.26 -1.15 -20.40
C MET A 165 17.54 -0.06 -21.18
N LYS A 166 17.87 0.10 -22.46
CA LYS A 166 17.03 0.85 -23.40
C LYS A 166 16.16 -0.13 -24.18
N LEU A 167 14.90 0.18 -24.41
CA LEU A 167 14.00 -0.69 -25.16
C LEU A 167 13.16 0.10 -26.16
N TRP A 168 13.14 -0.37 -27.40
CA TRP A 168 12.28 0.10 -28.48
C TRP A 168 11.31 -1.02 -28.80
N PHE A 169 10.01 -0.80 -28.59
CA PHE A 169 8.96 -1.77 -28.80
C PHE A 169 8.08 -1.36 -29.97
N MET A 170 7.73 -2.33 -30.83
CA MET A 170 6.72 -2.17 -31.87
C MET A 170 6.04 -3.51 -32.19
N ASN A 171 4.72 -3.57 -31.98
CA ASN A 171 3.84 -4.70 -32.34
C ASN A 171 4.36 -6.07 -31.87
N GLY A 172 4.78 -6.17 -30.61
CA GLY A 172 5.31 -7.41 -30.00
C GLY A 172 6.78 -7.71 -30.32
N SER A 173 7.35 -7.04 -31.32
CA SER A 173 8.79 -7.10 -31.62
C SER A 173 9.51 -5.94 -30.94
N TYR A 174 10.80 -6.12 -30.64
CA TYR A 174 11.56 -5.07 -29.96
C TYR A 174 13.05 -5.15 -30.24
N LYS A 175 13.73 -4.03 -29.99
CA LYS A 175 15.18 -3.95 -29.79
C LYS A 175 15.44 -3.56 -28.35
N SER A 176 16.44 -4.16 -27.73
CA SER A 176 16.96 -3.71 -26.44
C SER A 176 18.47 -3.52 -26.49
N ASP A 177 18.96 -2.53 -25.72
CA ASP A 177 20.37 -2.34 -25.43
C ASP A 177 20.58 -2.47 -23.93
N SER A 178 21.34 -3.48 -23.51
CA SER A 178 21.69 -3.68 -22.10
C SER A 178 23.10 -4.26 -21.98
N LEU A 179 23.88 -3.78 -21.01
CA LEU A 179 25.26 -4.24 -20.77
C LEU A 179 26.17 -4.26 -22.01
N GLY A 180 25.95 -3.33 -22.95
CA GLY A 180 26.70 -3.24 -24.20
C GLY A 180 26.33 -4.27 -25.26
N ILE A 181 25.27 -5.05 -25.03
CA ILE A 181 24.71 -6.02 -25.97
C ILE A 181 23.41 -5.44 -26.54
N THR A 182 23.32 -5.42 -27.87
CA THR A 182 22.08 -5.08 -28.56
C THR A 182 21.38 -6.37 -28.97
N THR A 183 20.14 -6.54 -28.54
CA THR A 183 19.29 -7.69 -28.89
C THR A 183 18.09 -7.21 -29.69
N PHE A 184 17.72 -7.97 -30.71
CA PHE A 184 16.52 -7.75 -31.49
C PHE A 184 15.65 -9.00 -31.40
N VAL A 185 14.37 -8.82 -31.11
CA VAL A 185 13.39 -9.90 -31.04
C VAL A 185 12.31 -9.62 -32.06
N ASN A 186 12.13 -10.56 -32.98
CA ASN A 186 11.02 -10.57 -33.92
C ASN A 186 10.04 -11.66 -33.53
N GLN A 187 9.02 -11.28 -32.75
CA GLN A 187 8.05 -12.23 -32.21
C GLN A 187 7.23 -12.91 -33.33
N SER A 188 6.87 -12.17 -34.39
CA SER A 188 6.09 -12.72 -35.51
C SER A 188 6.82 -13.83 -36.26
N LYS A 189 8.16 -13.79 -36.26
CA LYS A 189 9.03 -14.78 -36.90
C LYS A 189 9.57 -15.82 -35.92
N GLY A 190 9.38 -15.64 -34.60
CA GLY A 190 9.91 -16.54 -33.58
C GLY A 190 11.44 -16.55 -33.50
N ILE A 191 12.09 -15.42 -33.84
CA ILE A 191 13.57 -15.32 -33.87
C ILE A 191 14.09 -14.19 -32.99
N MET A 192 15.28 -14.40 -32.44
CA MET A 192 16.08 -13.40 -31.74
C MET A 192 17.39 -13.21 -32.51
N GLY A 193 17.91 -11.98 -32.53
CA GLY A 193 19.24 -11.68 -33.03
C GLY A 193 20.06 -10.92 -32.02
N VAL A 194 21.29 -11.38 -31.75
CA VAL A 194 22.26 -10.67 -30.91
C VAL A 194 23.25 -9.96 -31.81
N TYR A 195 23.35 -8.63 -31.68
CA TYR A 195 24.22 -7.78 -32.48
C TYR A 195 25.49 -7.40 -31.72
N THR A 196 26.62 -7.55 -32.39
CA THR A 196 27.93 -7.12 -31.90
C THR A 196 28.44 -5.97 -32.76
N GLN A 197 28.56 -4.78 -32.17
CA GLN A 197 28.97 -3.58 -32.90
C GLN A 197 30.41 -3.69 -33.45
N ALA A 198 31.32 -4.34 -32.73
CA ALA A 198 32.75 -4.38 -33.07
C ALA A 198 33.05 -4.97 -34.45
N ASN A 199 32.23 -5.90 -34.91
CA ASN A 199 32.37 -6.57 -36.21
C ASN A 199 31.15 -6.38 -37.12
N ASN A 200 30.20 -5.52 -36.73
CA ASN A 200 28.93 -5.31 -37.42
C ASN A 200 28.24 -6.64 -37.75
N GLN A 201 28.16 -7.55 -36.78
CA GLN A 201 27.62 -8.90 -36.96
C GLN A 201 26.35 -9.11 -36.15
N VAL A 202 25.38 -9.82 -36.73
CA VAL A 202 24.19 -10.32 -36.04
C VAL A 202 24.20 -11.85 -36.08
N VAL A 203 24.03 -12.48 -34.93
CA VAL A 203 23.76 -13.92 -34.83
C VAL A 203 22.28 -14.11 -34.56
N ILE A 204 21.57 -14.82 -35.44
CA ILE A 204 20.13 -15.07 -35.35
C ILE A 204 19.89 -16.49 -34.85
N THR A 205 19.01 -16.66 -33.86
CA THR A 205 18.63 -17.95 -33.25
C THR A 205 17.10 -18.04 -33.10
N PRO A 206 16.53 -19.25 -32.98
CA PRO A 206 15.11 -19.37 -32.63
C PRO A 206 14.89 -18.91 -31.19
N ILE A 207 13.71 -18.35 -30.90
CA ILE A 207 13.30 -18.07 -29.52
C ILE A 207 12.90 -19.39 -28.86
N LEU A 208 13.65 -19.82 -27.85
CA LEU A 208 13.37 -21.05 -27.11
C LEU A 208 12.41 -20.82 -25.96
N GLU A 209 12.55 -19.68 -25.29
CA GLU A 209 11.72 -19.27 -24.15
C GLU A 209 11.39 -17.78 -24.28
N TYR A 210 10.19 -17.41 -23.86
CA TYR A 210 9.76 -16.02 -23.79
C TYR A 210 9.86 -15.56 -22.35
N GLU A 211 10.78 -14.64 -22.08
CA GLU A 211 10.78 -13.89 -20.82
C GLU A 211 9.77 -12.75 -20.93
N GLU A 212 8.99 -12.54 -19.87
CA GLU A 212 8.08 -11.41 -19.80
C GLU A 212 8.90 -10.12 -19.63
N LEU A 213 8.74 -9.19 -20.57
CA LEU A 213 9.41 -7.91 -20.51
C LEU A 213 8.85 -7.07 -19.35
N VAL A 214 9.72 -6.52 -18.54
CA VAL A 214 9.37 -5.45 -17.60
C VAL A 214 9.19 -4.16 -18.38
N THR A 215 7.95 -3.69 -18.50
CA THR A 215 7.56 -2.49 -19.23
C THR A 215 6.61 -1.64 -18.37
N PRO A 216 6.37 -0.36 -18.72
CA PRO A 216 5.38 0.46 -18.02
C PRO A 216 3.97 -0.15 -17.98
N PHE A 217 3.66 -1.08 -18.91
CA PHE A 217 2.33 -1.67 -19.10
C PHE A 217 2.19 -3.07 -18.51
N THR A 218 3.30 -3.75 -18.22
CA THR A 218 3.34 -5.09 -17.64
C THR A 218 3.71 -5.05 -16.17
N TYR A 219 4.55 -4.09 -15.77
CA TYR A 219 5.02 -3.95 -14.39
C TYR A 219 3.89 -3.71 -13.39
N MET A 220 2.79 -3.09 -13.82
CA MET A 220 1.57 -2.97 -13.00
C MET A 220 1.03 -4.31 -12.52
N ASN A 221 1.17 -5.39 -13.30
CA ASN A 221 0.70 -6.71 -12.91
C ASN A 221 1.55 -7.34 -11.80
N GLU A 222 2.79 -6.85 -11.62
CA GLU A 222 3.67 -7.28 -10.54
C GLU A 222 3.34 -6.59 -9.21
N LEU A 223 2.62 -5.46 -9.25
CA LEU A 223 2.23 -4.72 -8.06
C LEU A 223 0.90 -5.26 -7.52
N ASP A 224 0.87 -5.60 -6.24
CA ASP A 224 -0.36 -6.02 -5.57
C ASP A 224 -1.34 -4.85 -5.49
N ARG A 225 -2.63 -5.10 -5.73
CA ARG A 225 -3.68 -4.07 -5.64
C ARG A 225 -3.78 -3.47 -4.25
N GLU A 226 -3.53 -4.25 -3.21
CA GLU A 226 -3.51 -3.77 -1.82
C GLU A 226 -2.42 -2.71 -1.59
N THR A 227 -1.38 -2.69 -2.43
CA THR A 227 -0.35 -1.64 -2.40
C THR A 227 -0.93 -0.28 -2.80
N PHE A 228 -1.87 -0.27 -3.75
CA PHE A 228 -2.48 0.97 -4.24
C PHE A 228 -3.54 1.55 -3.29
N ASP A 229 -4.16 0.71 -2.46
CA ASP A 229 -5.16 1.16 -1.48
C ASP A 229 -4.54 1.95 -0.33
N LYS A 230 -3.22 1.83 -0.12
CA LYS A 230 -2.50 2.45 0.99
C LYS A 230 -1.77 3.73 0.61
N VAL A 231 -1.70 4.09 -0.68
CA VAL A 231 -0.98 5.29 -1.14
C VAL A 231 -1.95 6.42 -1.47
N TYR A 232 -1.56 7.64 -1.12
CA TYR A 232 -2.45 8.80 -1.17
C TYR A 232 -1.86 9.90 -2.03
N TYR A 233 -2.70 10.58 -2.80
CA TYR A 233 -2.28 11.68 -3.65
C TYR A 233 -1.65 12.80 -2.81
N LYS A 234 -0.48 13.29 -3.24
CA LYS A 234 0.25 14.39 -2.57
C LYS A 234 0.39 15.64 -3.43
N GLY A 235 0.30 15.52 -4.75
CA GLY A 235 0.43 16.66 -5.64
C GLY A 235 0.91 16.30 -7.03
N LYS A 236 1.41 17.32 -7.73
CA LYS A 236 1.96 17.18 -9.09
C LYS A 236 3.42 17.58 -9.12
N GLU A 237 4.18 16.90 -9.97
CA GLU A 237 5.57 17.22 -10.27
C GLU A 237 5.80 17.23 -11.78
N ASP A 238 6.90 17.83 -12.21
CA ASP A 238 7.43 17.67 -13.57
C ASP A 238 8.50 16.58 -13.54
N LEU A 239 8.36 15.58 -14.43
CA LEU A 239 9.32 14.51 -14.57
C LEU A 239 9.48 14.18 -16.06
N ASP A 240 10.72 14.25 -16.56
CA ASP A 240 11.06 14.16 -17.99
C ASP A 240 10.26 15.12 -18.89
N GLY A 241 9.95 16.32 -18.38
CA GLY A 241 9.17 17.33 -19.10
C GLY A 241 7.68 17.01 -19.24
N LYS A 242 7.16 16.10 -18.39
CA LYS A 242 5.74 15.74 -18.31
C LYS A 242 5.20 15.91 -16.89
N SER A 243 3.94 16.34 -16.81
CA SER A 243 3.18 16.41 -15.55
C SER A 243 2.89 15.00 -15.01
N VAL A 244 3.31 14.74 -13.78
CA VAL A 244 3.03 13.50 -13.05
C VAL A 244 2.21 13.79 -11.80
N LEU A 245 1.25 12.92 -11.51
CA LEU A 245 0.58 12.80 -10.23
C LEU A 245 1.48 11.98 -9.29
N VAL A 246 1.70 12.49 -8.08
CA VAL A 246 2.53 11.83 -7.06
C VAL A 246 1.63 11.27 -5.96
N PHE A 247 1.78 9.98 -5.71
CA PHE A 247 1.11 9.26 -4.63
C PHE A 247 2.16 8.77 -3.64
N GLU A 248 1.87 8.90 -2.35
CA GLU A 248 2.80 8.56 -1.28
C GLU A 248 2.10 7.84 -0.12
N ASN A 249 2.79 6.84 0.43
CA ASN A 249 2.55 6.30 1.75
C ASN A 249 3.87 6.27 2.50
N THR A 250 3.88 6.83 3.71
CA THR A 250 5.07 6.86 4.55
C THR A 250 4.70 6.36 5.94
N THR A 251 5.29 5.24 6.32
CA THR A 251 5.27 4.66 7.67
C THR A 251 6.68 4.76 8.26
N PRO A 252 6.87 4.56 9.58
CA PRO A 252 8.19 4.56 10.21
C PRO A 252 9.18 3.55 9.63
N THR A 253 8.68 2.49 8.99
CA THR A 253 9.52 1.40 8.44
C THR A 253 9.61 1.41 6.93
N GLN A 254 8.71 2.11 6.24
CA GLN A 254 8.64 2.12 4.78
C GLN A 254 8.10 3.46 4.23
N GLU A 255 8.77 4.00 3.22
CA GLU A 255 8.30 5.08 2.37
C GLU A 255 8.09 4.54 0.96
N MET A 256 6.94 4.84 0.37
CA MET A 256 6.59 4.47 -0.99
C MET A 256 6.11 5.71 -1.75
N LYS A 257 6.67 5.94 -2.94
CA LYS A 257 6.25 6.99 -3.87
C LYS A 257 5.99 6.43 -5.26
N ILE A 258 4.82 6.75 -5.81
CA ILE A 258 4.40 6.35 -7.16
C ILE A 258 4.16 7.61 -7.99
N TYR A 259 4.75 7.64 -9.18
CA TYR A 259 4.63 8.75 -10.12
C TYR A 259 3.90 8.27 -11.36
N ILE A 260 2.78 8.92 -11.67
CA ILE A 260 1.86 8.51 -12.72
C ILE A 260 1.65 9.68 -13.68
N TRP A 261 1.83 9.49 -14.98
CA TRP A 261 1.50 10.54 -15.96
C TRP A 261 0.04 10.96 -15.84
N GLU A 262 -0.20 12.26 -15.72
CA GLU A 262 -1.55 12.82 -15.52
C GLU A 262 -2.48 12.54 -16.71
N ASP A 263 -1.96 12.57 -17.94
CA ASP A 263 -2.74 12.49 -19.17
C ASP A 263 -3.08 11.06 -19.60
N THR A 264 -2.26 10.07 -19.24
CA THR A 264 -2.43 8.67 -19.68
C THR A 264 -2.57 7.66 -18.56
N GLY A 265 -2.34 8.05 -17.30
CA GLY A 265 -2.37 7.13 -16.17
C GLY A 265 -1.22 6.10 -16.14
N ILE A 266 -0.15 6.31 -16.91
CA ILE A 266 0.98 5.36 -16.96
C ILE A 266 1.85 5.57 -15.72
N ILE A 267 2.12 4.49 -14.98
CA ILE A 267 3.12 4.50 -13.91
C ILE A 267 4.50 4.60 -14.55
N ILE A 268 5.20 5.69 -14.31
CA ILE A 268 6.53 5.93 -14.88
C ILE A 268 7.64 5.73 -13.88
N LYS A 269 7.37 5.83 -12.57
CA LYS A 269 8.38 5.64 -11.53
C LYS A 269 7.74 5.13 -10.24
N LEU A 270 8.46 4.22 -9.57
CA LEU A 270 8.17 3.71 -8.25
C LEU A 270 9.45 3.81 -7.41
N ASP A 271 9.35 4.42 -6.23
CA ASP A 271 10.44 4.54 -5.26
C ASP A 271 9.96 3.93 -3.94
N ILE A 272 10.57 2.81 -3.53
CA ILE A 272 10.27 2.12 -2.28
C ILE A 272 11.53 2.14 -1.42
N ASN A 273 11.41 2.72 -0.23
CA ASN A 273 12.45 2.74 0.78
C ASN A 273 11.94 2.02 2.02
N SER A 274 12.63 0.99 2.51
CA SER A 274 12.29 0.25 3.72
C SER A 274 13.53 0.08 4.58
N GLY A 275 13.84 1.09 5.40
CA GLY A 275 15.04 1.12 6.24
C GLY A 275 16.34 1.01 5.44
N PRO A 276 17.10 -0.11 5.53
CA PRO A 276 18.33 -0.29 4.76
C PRO A 276 18.10 -0.63 3.28
N GLN A 277 16.88 -1.01 2.91
CA GLN A 277 16.56 -1.42 1.54
C GLN A 277 15.94 -0.26 0.77
N LYS A 278 16.45 -0.02 -0.43
CA LYS A 278 15.90 0.90 -1.41
C LYS A 278 15.73 0.20 -2.74
N ARG A 279 14.56 0.34 -3.35
CA ARG A 279 14.26 -0.09 -4.70
C ARG A 279 13.60 1.03 -5.49
N ILE A 280 14.21 1.43 -6.59
CA ILE A 280 13.63 2.35 -7.58
C ILE A 280 13.39 1.56 -8.87
N VAL A 281 12.21 1.70 -9.46
CA VAL A 281 11.95 1.32 -10.85
C VAL A 281 11.52 2.57 -11.59
N TYR A 282 12.21 2.90 -12.68
CA TYR A 282 11.98 4.12 -13.44
C TYR A 282 12.03 3.85 -14.94
N PHE A 283 10.94 4.18 -15.63
CA PHE A 283 10.81 4.16 -17.09
C PHE A 283 11.12 5.56 -17.65
N LYS A 284 12.40 5.91 -17.67
CA LYS A 284 12.92 7.22 -18.06
C LYS A 284 12.79 7.43 -19.57
N ASP A 285 12.60 8.69 -19.98
CA ASP A 285 12.51 9.10 -21.38
C ASP A 285 11.46 8.32 -22.19
N LEU A 286 10.36 7.89 -21.53
CA LEU A 286 9.29 7.16 -22.19
C LEU A 286 8.66 8.01 -23.30
N THR A 287 8.62 7.47 -24.51
CA THR A 287 7.92 8.07 -25.66
C THR A 287 6.97 7.06 -26.28
N LEU A 288 5.80 7.53 -26.71
CA LEU A 288 4.72 6.69 -27.25
C LEU A 288 4.54 6.98 -28.74
N GLY A 289 4.41 5.94 -29.56
CA GLY A 289 4.09 6.04 -30.99
C GLY A 289 5.21 6.54 -31.91
N ASN A 290 6.44 6.68 -31.39
CA ASN A 290 7.57 7.27 -32.14
C ASN A 290 8.58 6.24 -32.65
N VAL A 291 8.45 4.97 -32.27
CA VAL A 291 9.36 3.91 -32.75
C VAL A 291 8.99 3.55 -34.18
N ILE A 292 9.97 3.51 -35.07
CA ILE A 292 9.78 3.07 -36.45
C ILE A 292 10.42 1.70 -36.68
N GLU A 293 10.05 1.04 -37.77
CA GLU A 293 10.59 -0.29 -38.12
C GLU A 293 12.13 -0.31 -38.15
N ALA A 294 12.74 0.76 -38.67
CA ALA A 294 14.19 0.89 -38.72
C ALA A 294 14.85 0.84 -37.33
N ASP A 295 14.17 1.28 -36.27
CA ASP A 295 14.71 1.28 -34.90
C ASP A 295 14.84 -0.12 -34.31
N ILE A 296 14.00 -1.06 -34.77
CA ILE A 296 13.94 -2.45 -34.28
C ILE A 296 14.43 -3.48 -35.30
N THR A 297 15.07 -3.02 -36.37
CA THR A 297 15.76 -3.86 -37.35
C THR A 297 17.26 -3.76 -37.21
N TYR A 298 17.96 -4.82 -37.59
CA TYR A 298 19.42 -4.83 -37.62
C TYR A 298 20.00 -3.69 -38.46
N PRO A 299 21.17 -3.14 -38.10
CA PRO A 299 21.83 -2.11 -38.91
C PRO A 299 22.03 -2.54 -40.37
N ALA A 300 21.91 -1.59 -41.29
CA ALA A 300 22.12 -1.87 -42.70
C ALA A 300 23.56 -2.35 -42.96
N GLY A 301 23.68 -3.45 -43.72
CA GLY A 301 24.98 -4.05 -44.06
C GLY A 301 25.61 -4.89 -42.94
N SER A 302 24.89 -5.21 -41.87
CA SER A 302 25.35 -6.19 -40.88
C SER A 302 25.61 -7.55 -41.52
N ILE A 303 26.68 -8.21 -41.06
CA ILE A 303 27.01 -9.58 -41.40
C ILE A 303 26.06 -10.49 -40.63
N VAL A 304 25.16 -11.16 -41.34
CA VAL A 304 24.15 -12.04 -40.72
C VAL A 304 24.67 -13.48 -40.66
N MET A 305 24.73 -14.04 -39.46
CA MET A 305 24.92 -15.47 -39.20
C MET A 305 23.58 -16.04 -38.73
N ASP A 306 22.90 -16.77 -39.62
CA ASP A 306 21.58 -17.33 -39.32
C ASP A 306 21.70 -18.78 -38.82
N LEU A 307 21.35 -18.99 -37.56
CA LEU A 307 21.27 -20.29 -36.90
C LEU A 307 19.82 -20.68 -36.58
N SER A 308 18.82 -19.92 -37.06
CA SER A 308 17.41 -20.16 -36.80
C SER A 308 16.89 -21.47 -37.39
N SER A 309 17.54 -21.98 -38.45
CA SER A 309 17.19 -23.23 -39.12
C SER A 309 18.01 -24.44 -38.67
N VAL A 310 18.96 -24.29 -37.74
CA VAL A 310 19.71 -25.42 -37.21
C VAL A 310 18.74 -26.24 -36.37
N SER A 311 18.30 -27.37 -36.91
CA SER A 311 17.36 -28.30 -36.25
C SER A 311 17.84 -28.62 -34.84
N GLN A 312 16.93 -28.52 -33.86
CA GLN A 312 17.09 -29.14 -32.55
C GLN A 312 17.40 -30.65 -32.69
#